data_AF-A0A517WRE8-F1
#
_entry.id   AF-A0A517WRE8-F1
#
_cell.length_a   1.000
_cell.length_b   1.000
_cell.length_c   1.000
_cell.angle_alpha   90.00
_cell.angle_beta   90.00
_cell.angle_gamma   90.00
#
_symmetry.space_group_name_H-M   'P 1'
#
loop_
_entity.id
_entity.type
_entity.pdbx_description
1 polymer ?
#
loop_
_entity_poly.entity_id
_entity_poly.type
_entity_poly.pdbx_seq_one_letter_code
_entity_poly.pdbx_strand_id
1 'polypeptide(L)'
;MLVSSICPRTRFAFFLCSLCFGVSSGQYLFAEVSPADAKQAMKKATRFFTDEVSTEGGYLWTYSADLSLREGEGRASDSMIWLQPPGTPTVGEAFLTAYQKTGEPYLLDAAREAANALIKGQLKSGGWGHYIDFNKRENVQYRIDGGGPKARNRTTFDDNKSQSALRFLILLDQELKFQNQSVHEAAMYALNSFLKAQFPNGAWPQQYSSFPNPKDYPVLKASYPASWSREFPKKKYTDYYTFNDNVIGDLVDLMFLANHVYKDSRYRKAALKAGDFILLAQMPEPQPAWAQQYNSKMQPAWARRFEPPSITGGESQGVIKTLMQIYIYSSEKKYLKPIPAALAYLRKSELPNGKLARFYELKTNRPLYFTKQYQLTYKADDLPTHYGFMITSKVNQLESRYRKLLKASPKQLASMRFPTRRVRLTPALTAKAKSAIEALDTRGAWVTQGEIRSAKLKNTPVIETRIFVKNLETLANFVAAHQRD
;
A
#
# COMPACT_ATOMS: atom_id res chain seq x y z
N MET A 1 60.47 68.41 -19.62
CA MET A 1 61.49 68.87 -20.60
C MET A 1 62.35 67.65 -20.91
N LEU A 2 62.04 66.91 -21.99
CA LEU A 2 62.70 67.01 -23.32
C LEU A 2 64.22 66.80 -23.13
N VAL A 3 64.86 65.71 -23.60
CA VAL A 3 64.97 65.24 -24.98
C VAL A 3 65.65 63.85 -25.02
N SER A 4 65.17 62.96 -25.92
CA SER A 4 65.86 62.05 -26.87
C SER A 4 67.33 61.66 -26.58
N SER A 5 67.84 60.44 -26.81
CA SER A 5 67.76 59.69 -28.09
C SER A 5 68.29 58.26 -27.96
N ILE A 6 67.65 57.38 -28.72
CA ILE A 6 67.98 55.99 -29.05
C ILE A 6 69.11 55.91 -30.10
N CYS A 7 69.98 54.89 -30.04
CA CYS A 7 70.39 54.03 -31.16
C CYS A 7 71.35 52.88 -30.71
N PRO A 8 71.64 51.84 -31.52
CA PRO A 8 70.85 50.62 -31.73
C PRO A 8 71.67 49.33 -31.48
N ARG A 9 71.10 48.13 -31.70
CA ARG A 9 71.64 47.11 -32.65
C ARG A 9 70.98 45.72 -32.57
N THR A 10 70.93 45.12 -33.76
CA THR A 10 71.00 43.69 -34.14
C THR A 10 69.83 42.76 -33.87
N ARG A 11 69.23 42.30 -34.99
CA ARG A 11 68.31 41.17 -35.10
C ARG A 11 69.11 39.87 -35.31
N PHE A 12 68.79 38.83 -34.55
CA PHE A 12 69.07 37.43 -34.87
C PHE A 12 67.77 36.63 -34.74
N ALA A 13 67.46 35.83 -35.76
CA ALA A 13 66.26 35.01 -35.82
C ALA A 13 66.48 33.69 -35.07
N PHE A 14 65.52 33.31 -34.23
CA PHE A 14 65.45 31.99 -33.59
C PHE A 14 64.19 31.25 -34.08
N PHE A 15 64.38 30.07 -34.65
CA PHE A 15 63.34 29.09 -34.93
C PHE A 15 62.96 28.37 -33.63
N LEU A 16 61.68 28.43 -33.22
CA LEU A 16 61.16 27.66 -32.09
C LEU A 16 60.41 26.42 -32.60
N CYS A 17 60.94 25.26 -32.21
CA CYS A 17 60.30 23.95 -32.35
C CYS A 17 59.38 23.74 -31.13
N SER A 18 58.06 23.56 -31.34
CA SER A 18 57.11 23.27 -30.26
C SER A 18 56.63 21.83 -30.36
N LEU A 19 57.07 21.00 -29.40
CA LEU A 19 56.54 19.66 -29.17
C LEU A 19 55.12 19.73 -28.60
N CYS A 20 54.16 19.08 -29.28
CA CYS A 20 52.85 18.80 -28.72
C CYS A 20 52.91 17.53 -27.86
N PHE A 21 52.78 17.68 -26.54
CA PHE A 21 52.49 16.54 -25.65
C PHE A 21 51.00 16.21 -25.74
N GLY A 22 50.67 15.08 -26.38
CA GLY A 22 49.33 14.51 -26.38
C GLY A 22 49.00 13.89 -25.03
N VAL A 23 48.23 14.60 -24.20
CA VAL A 23 47.55 14.01 -23.05
C VAL A 23 46.30 13.31 -23.57
N SER A 24 46.39 12.00 -23.77
CA SER A 24 45.22 11.13 -23.97
C SER A 24 44.40 11.13 -22.68
N SER A 25 43.48 12.08 -22.57
CA SER A 25 42.37 11.98 -21.62
C SER A 25 41.47 10.86 -22.09
N GLY A 26 41.75 9.65 -21.60
CA GLY A 26 40.83 8.53 -21.68
C GLY A 26 39.53 8.92 -20.98
N GLN A 27 38.59 9.46 -21.74
CA GLN A 27 37.18 9.45 -21.36
C GLN A 27 36.79 7.98 -21.26
N TYR A 28 36.77 7.44 -20.04
CA TYR A 28 35.92 6.29 -19.74
C TYR A 28 34.49 6.76 -19.99
N LEU A 29 34.05 6.64 -21.25
CA LEU A 29 32.63 6.61 -21.60
C LEU A 29 32.07 5.40 -20.86
N PHE A 30 31.58 5.62 -19.63
CA PHE A 30 30.70 4.65 -18.99
C PHE A 30 29.57 4.43 -19.98
N ALA A 31 29.49 3.23 -20.57
CA ALA A 31 28.44 2.88 -21.50
C ALA A 31 27.09 3.27 -20.87
N GLU A 32 26.33 4.11 -21.57
CA GLU A 32 25.00 4.47 -21.12
C GLU A 32 24.14 3.20 -21.08
N VAL A 33 23.39 3.02 -20.00
CA VAL A 33 22.48 1.88 -19.85
C VAL A 33 21.45 1.92 -20.98
N SER A 34 21.33 0.82 -21.71
CA SER A 34 20.37 0.68 -22.80
C SER A 34 19.05 0.05 -22.33
N PRO A 35 17.95 0.21 -23.08
CA PRO A 35 16.72 -0.56 -22.85
C PRO A 35 16.94 -2.08 -22.92
N ALA A 36 17.92 -2.56 -23.69
CA ALA A 36 18.26 -3.98 -23.77
C ALA A 36 18.87 -4.49 -22.44
N ASP A 37 19.77 -3.71 -21.83
CA ASP A 37 20.36 -4.04 -20.53
C ASP A 37 19.28 -4.11 -19.44
N ALA A 38 18.35 -3.15 -19.45
CA ALA A 38 17.23 -3.14 -18.52
C ALA A 38 16.31 -4.36 -18.72
N LYS A 39 15.99 -4.73 -19.97
CA LYS A 39 15.21 -5.94 -20.28
C LYS A 39 15.91 -7.22 -19.83
N GLN A 40 17.23 -7.31 -20.03
CA GLN A 40 18.01 -8.46 -19.58
C GLN A 40 18.03 -8.58 -18.06
N ALA A 41 18.23 -7.47 -17.34
CA ALA A 41 18.18 -7.42 -15.89
C ALA A 41 16.79 -7.81 -15.35
N MET A 42 15.70 -7.30 -15.94
CA MET A 42 14.33 -7.70 -15.57
C MET A 42 14.09 -9.19 -15.79
N LYS A 43 14.52 -9.74 -16.93
CA LYS A 43 14.36 -11.16 -17.25
C LYS A 43 15.11 -12.03 -16.25
N LYS A 44 16.35 -11.65 -15.93
CA LYS A 44 17.18 -12.36 -14.94
C LYS A 44 16.57 -12.33 -13.54
N ALA A 45 16.13 -11.14 -13.09
CA ALA A 45 15.50 -10.99 -11.79
C ALA A 45 14.16 -11.73 -11.69
N THR A 46 13.36 -11.70 -12.76
CA THR A 46 12.08 -12.41 -12.81
C THR A 46 12.28 -13.92 -12.74
N ARG A 47 13.24 -14.47 -13.49
CA ARG A 47 13.60 -15.89 -13.40
C ARG A 47 14.01 -16.28 -11.99
N PHE A 48 14.95 -15.56 -11.38
CA PHE A 48 15.34 -15.83 -9.99
C PHE A 48 14.13 -15.81 -9.03
N PHE A 49 13.24 -14.83 -9.15
CA PHE A 49 12.06 -14.77 -8.28
C PHE A 49 11.06 -15.90 -8.54
N THR A 50 10.84 -16.28 -9.80
CA THR A 50 9.87 -17.32 -10.16
C THR A 50 10.41 -18.72 -9.90
N ASP A 51 11.68 -18.97 -10.18
CA ASP A 51 12.32 -20.29 -10.10
C ASP A 51 12.83 -20.61 -8.68
N GLU A 52 13.40 -19.64 -7.96
CA GLU A 52 14.11 -19.90 -6.69
C GLU A 52 13.35 -19.37 -5.46
N VAL A 53 12.67 -18.22 -5.58
CA VAL A 53 12.03 -17.54 -4.44
C VAL A 53 10.57 -17.96 -4.25
N SER A 54 9.87 -18.26 -5.35
CA SER A 54 8.43 -18.48 -5.32
C SER A 54 8.06 -19.79 -4.63
N THR A 55 6.87 -19.79 -4.02
CA THR A 55 6.21 -21.00 -3.54
C THR A 55 4.86 -21.09 -4.23
N GLU A 56 4.69 -22.03 -5.16
CA GLU A 56 3.45 -22.19 -5.96
C GLU A 56 3.03 -20.88 -6.65
N GLY A 57 4.02 -20.07 -7.07
CA GLY A 57 3.80 -18.75 -7.68
C GLY A 57 3.59 -17.60 -6.68
N GLY A 58 3.57 -17.84 -5.37
CA GLY A 58 3.40 -16.80 -4.36
C GLY A 58 4.69 -16.42 -3.61
N TYR A 59 4.59 -15.35 -2.81
CA TYR A 59 5.73 -14.64 -2.22
C TYR A 59 5.48 -14.15 -0.78
N LEU A 60 6.58 -13.95 -0.04
CA LEU A 60 6.65 -13.40 1.32
C LEU A 60 7.25 -11.98 1.32
N TRP A 61 7.59 -11.43 2.49
CA TRP A 61 8.18 -10.08 2.60
C TRP A 61 9.68 -10.07 2.40
N THR A 62 10.36 -10.99 3.09
CA THR A 62 11.81 -11.03 3.19
C THR A 62 12.30 -12.47 3.25
N TYR A 63 13.42 -12.71 2.59
CA TYR A 63 14.14 -13.98 2.58
C TYR A 63 15.59 -13.73 2.96
N SER A 64 16.25 -14.66 3.66
CA SER A 64 17.71 -14.63 3.77
C SER A 64 18.33 -14.80 2.38
N ALA A 65 19.55 -14.28 2.17
CA ALA A 65 20.17 -14.33 0.85
C ALA A 65 20.40 -15.76 0.31
N ASP A 66 20.51 -16.76 1.18
CA ASP A 66 20.60 -18.20 0.87
C ASP A 66 19.23 -18.89 0.82
N LEU A 67 18.14 -18.13 1.00
CA LEU A 67 16.74 -18.58 1.04
C LEU A 67 16.40 -19.58 2.15
N SER A 68 17.32 -19.87 3.09
CA SER A 68 17.07 -20.82 4.19
C SER A 68 16.03 -20.30 5.20
N LEU A 69 15.90 -18.98 5.32
CA LEU A 69 14.93 -18.31 6.17
C LEU A 69 14.01 -17.40 5.35
N ARG A 70 12.76 -17.31 5.76
CA ARG A 70 11.74 -16.51 5.08
C ARG A 70 10.65 -16.07 6.05
N GLU A 71 10.14 -14.85 5.86
CA GLU A 71 9.15 -14.26 6.76
C GLU A 71 8.15 -13.35 6.07
N GLY A 72 6.93 -13.37 6.62
CA GLY A 72 5.94 -12.30 6.46
C GLY A 72 5.92 -11.46 7.74
N GLU A 73 4.75 -11.31 8.34
CA GLU A 73 4.63 -10.71 9.68
C GLU A 73 5.35 -11.53 10.76
N GLY A 74 5.46 -12.85 10.54
CA GLY A 74 6.24 -13.77 11.36
C GLY A 74 6.97 -14.79 10.50
N ARG A 75 7.59 -15.78 11.18
CA ARG A 75 8.30 -16.89 10.53
C ARG A 75 7.35 -17.63 9.58
N ALA A 76 7.84 -17.98 8.40
CA ALA A 76 7.13 -18.80 7.43
C ALA A 76 7.92 -20.07 7.07
N SER A 77 7.23 -21.10 6.61
CA SER A 77 7.83 -22.27 5.95
C SER A 77 7.97 -22.04 4.45
N ASP A 78 8.64 -22.98 3.79
CA ASP A 78 8.77 -23.07 2.34
C ASP A 78 7.46 -23.41 1.60
N SER A 79 6.41 -23.80 2.34
CA SER A 79 5.05 -24.03 1.84
C SER A 79 4.12 -22.83 1.97
N MET A 80 4.61 -21.70 2.50
CA MET A 80 3.78 -20.55 2.86
C MET A 80 4.01 -19.34 1.97
N ILE A 81 2.94 -18.61 1.70
CA ILE A 81 2.97 -17.30 1.02
C ILE A 81 2.15 -16.27 1.79
N TRP A 82 2.49 -14.99 1.66
CA TRP A 82 1.85 -13.92 2.46
C TRP A 82 0.91 -13.05 1.62
N LEU A 83 -0.22 -12.65 2.20
CA LEU A 83 -1.19 -11.78 1.52
C LEU A 83 -0.95 -10.30 1.78
N GLN A 84 -0.54 -9.96 3.01
CA GLN A 84 -0.35 -8.57 3.39
C GLN A 84 0.75 -7.94 2.53
N PRO A 85 0.51 -6.79 1.88
CA PRO A 85 1.54 -6.06 1.15
C PRO A 85 2.78 -5.82 2.01
N PRO A 86 4.00 -6.11 1.52
CA PRO A 86 4.38 -6.32 0.11
C PRO A 86 4.39 -7.82 -0.32
N GLY A 87 3.48 -8.66 0.17
CA GLY A 87 3.43 -10.09 -0.19
C GLY A 87 2.95 -10.37 -1.63
N THR A 88 2.39 -11.56 -1.83
CA THR A 88 2.01 -12.11 -3.14
C THR A 88 1.23 -11.14 -4.04
N PRO A 89 0.18 -10.44 -3.57
CA PRO A 89 -0.56 -9.51 -4.43
C PRO A 89 0.30 -8.36 -4.97
N THR A 90 1.25 -7.87 -4.16
CA THR A 90 2.16 -6.78 -4.56
C THR A 90 3.12 -7.23 -5.64
N VAL A 91 3.65 -8.45 -5.55
CA VAL A 91 4.55 -9.00 -6.57
C VAL A 91 3.80 -9.28 -7.87
N GLY A 92 2.61 -9.86 -7.79
CA GLY A 92 1.75 -10.08 -8.95
C GLY A 92 1.40 -8.78 -9.69
N GLU A 93 0.98 -7.73 -8.96
CA GLU A 93 0.69 -6.43 -9.56
C GLU A 93 1.94 -5.77 -10.16
N ALA A 94 3.12 -5.99 -9.58
CA ALA A 94 4.39 -5.50 -10.12
C ALA A 94 4.76 -6.19 -11.45
N PHE A 95 4.60 -7.51 -11.54
CA PHE A 95 4.79 -8.24 -12.80
C PHE A 95 3.82 -7.77 -13.88
N LEU A 96 2.53 -7.65 -13.53
CA LEU A 96 1.51 -7.14 -14.46
C LEU A 96 1.83 -5.71 -14.94
N THR A 97 2.20 -4.83 -14.02
CA THR A 97 2.59 -3.45 -14.35
C THR A 97 3.81 -3.41 -15.26
N ALA A 98 4.80 -4.27 -14.99
CA ALA A 98 5.99 -4.37 -15.82
C ALA A 98 5.68 -4.93 -17.22
N TYR A 99 4.78 -5.91 -17.32
CA TYR A 99 4.26 -6.39 -18.61
C TYR A 99 3.59 -5.27 -19.40
N GLN A 100 2.64 -4.55 -18.79
CA GLN A 100 1.92 -3.45 -19.43
C GLN A 100 2.85 -2.34 -19.96
N LYS A 101 4.02 -2.17 -19.34
CA LYS A 101 5.03 -1.17 -19.72
C LYS A 101 5.98 -1.62 -20.81
N THR A 102 6.14 -2.93 -21.01
CA THR A 102 7.26 -3.46 -21.79
C THR A 102 6.83 -4.43 -22.88
N GLY A 103 5.66 -5.07 -22.74
CA GLY A 103 5.15 -6.11 -23.61
C GLY A 103 5.83 -7.47 -23.42
N GLU A 104 6.73 -7.64 -22.45
CA GLU A 104 7.53 -8.86 -22.29
C GLU A 104 6.70 -10.04 -21.74
N PRO A 105 6.46 -11.12 -22.51
CA PRO A 105 5.48 -12.15 -22.15
C PRO A 105 5.76 -12.89 -20.83
N TYR A 106 7.04 -13.10 -20.49
CA TYR A 106 7.44 -13.79 -19.26
C TYR A 106 6.96 -13.07 -17.99
N LEU A 107 6.73 -11.75 -18.06
CA LEU A 107 6.18 -10.97 -16.95
C LEU A 107 4.69 -11.27 -16.78
N LEU A 108 3.94 -11.43 -17.87
CA LEU A 108 2.53 -11.81 -17.80
C LEU A 108 2.37 -13.23 -17.25
N ASP A 109 3.26 -14.15 -17.64
CA ASP A 109 3.24 -15.52 -17.11
C ASP A 109 3.55 -15.53 -15.60
N ALA A 110 4.55 -14.76 -15.14
CA ALA A 110 4.82 -14.60 -13.71
C ALA A 110 3.63 -13.98 -12.94
N ALA A 111 2.92 -13.02 -13.53
CA ALA A 111 1.70 -12.47 -12.95
C ALA A 111 0.57 -13.53 -12.87
N ARG A 112 0.40 -14.37 -13.90
CA ARG A 112 -0.58 -15.47 -13.89
C ARG A 112 -0.27 -16.49 -12.80
N GLU A 113 1.00 -16.84 -12.58
CA GLU A 113 1.38 -17.75 -11.50
C GLU A 113 1.08 -17.16 -10.11
N ALA A 114 1.37 -15.88 -9.90
CA ALA A 114 0.95 -15.20 -8.66
C ALA A 114 -0.56 -15.19 -8.46
N ALA A 115 -1.34 -15.01 -9.54
CA ALA A 115 -2.79 -15.09 -9.49
C ALA A 115 -3.28 -16.51 -9.17
N ASN A 116 -2.68 -17.53 -9.77
CA ASN A 116 -2.99 -18.94 -9.49
C ASN A 116 -2.76 -19.29 -8.01
N ALA A 117 -1.68 -18.78 -7.40
CA ALA A 117 -1.40 -18.93 -5.98
C ALA A 117 -2.54 -18.36 -5.11
N LEU A 118 -3.03 -17.16 -5.46
CA LEU A 118 -4.16 -16.52 -4.77
C LEU A 118 -5.46 -17.29 -4.98
N ILE A 119 -5.75 -17.78 -6.19
CA ILE A 119 -6.95 -18.58 -6.49
C ILE A 119 -6.97 -19.86 -5.65
N LYS A 120 -5.85 -20.59 -5.60
CA LYS A 120 -5.67 -21.79 -4.75
C LYS A 120 -5.87 -21.50 -3.26
N GLY A 121 -5.67 -20.24 -2.84
CA GLY A 121 -5.79 -19.78 -1.47
C GLY A 121 -7.08 -19.03 -1.13
N GLN A 122 -8.03 -18.92 -2.05
CA GLN A 122 -9.28 -18.20 -1.81
C GLN A 122 -10.20 -19.00 -0.88
N LEU A 123 -10.78 -18.32 0.11
CA LEU A 123 -11.65 -18.93 1.13
C LEU A 123 -13.10 -19.06 0.64
N LYS A 124 -13.83 -20.03 1.18
CA LYS A 124 -15.29 -20.14 0.99
C LYS A 124 -16.06 -18.93 1.56
N SER A 125 -15.46 -18.16 2.46
CA SER A 125 -16.01 -16.88 2.93
C SER A 125 -15.84 -15.73 1.92
N GLY A 126 -15.07 -15.88 0.84
CA GLY A 126 -15.02 -14.91 -0.26
C GLY A 126 -13.65 -14.34 -0.59
N GLY A 127 -12.91 -13.92 0.45
CA GLY A 127 -11.59 -13.31 0.31
C GLY A 127 -10.46 -14.23 0.79
N TRP A 128 -9.47 -13.62 1.44
CA TRP A 128 -8.24 -14.31 1.87
C TRP A 128 -7.95 -14.09 3.36
N GLY A 129 -7.10 -14.97 3.90
CA GLY A 129 -6.54 -14.86 5.24
C GLY A 129 -5.22 -14.07 5.26
N HIS A 130 -4.42 -14.28 6.31
CA HIS A 130 -3.09 -13.67 6.46
C HIS A 130 -2.03 -14.26 5.51
N TYR A 131 -2.10 -15.57 5.33
CA TYR A 131 -1.19 -16.37 4.51
C TYR A 131 -1.95 -17.53 3.88
N ILE A 132 -1.31 -18.17 2.90
CA ILE A 132 -1.71 -19.47 2.35
C ILE A 132 -0.59 -20.46 2.67
N ASP A 133 -0.95 -21.62 3.20
CA ASP A 133 -0.02 -22.73 3.45
C ASP A 133 -0.46 -23.90 2.55
N PHE A 134 0.39 -24.24 1.59
CA PHE A 134 0.09 -25.28 0.60
C PHE A 134 0.21 -26.70 1.17
N ASN A 135 0.86 -26.88 2.32
CA ASN A 135 0.99 -28.18 2.98
C ASN A 135 -0.07 -28.42 4.07
N LYS A 136 -0.73 -27.38 4.57
CA LYS A 136 -1.70 -27.44 5.68
C LYS A 136 -3.11 -27.04 5.26
N ARG A 137 -3.53 -27.47 4.06
CA ARG A 137 -4.78 -27.05 3.42
C ARG A 137 -6.01 -27.55 4.18
N GLU A 138 -5.92 -28.68 4.86
CA GLU A 138 -6.97 -29.28 5.68
C GLU A 138 -7.42 -28.40 6.86
N ASN A 139 -6.57 -27.44 7.27
CA ASN A 139 -6.86 -26.51 8.36
C ASN A 139 -7.65 -25.26 7.91
N VAL A 140 -7.86 -25.09 6.61
CA VAL A 140 -8.50 -23.89 6.04
C VAL A 140 -9.55 -24.28 5.00
N GLN A 141 -10.72 -23.63 5.04
CA GLN A 141 -11.78 -23.84 4.06
C GLN A 141 -11.49 -23.09 2.76
N TYR A 142 -10.43 -23.48 2.05
CA TYR A 142 -10.21 -23.04 0.69
C TYR A 142 -11.34 -23.55 -0.23
N ARG A 143 -11.60 -22.79 -1.29
CA ARG A 143 -12.60 -23.15 -2.31
C ARG A 143 -12.17 -24.38 -3.11
N ILE A 144 -10.88 -24.50 -3.35
CA ILE A 144 -10.22 -25.61 -4.06
C ILE A 144 -9.45 -26.40 -3.01
N ASP A 145 -9.64 -27.73 -2.93
CA ASP A 145 -8.85 -28.65 -2.10
C ASP A 145 -8.58 -28.16 -0.66
N GLY A 146 -9.62 -27.60 -0.03
CA GLY A 146 -9.58 -27.10 1.35
C GLY A 146 -10.21 -28.07 2.35
N GLY A 147 -9.99 -27.79 3.63
CA GLY A 147 -10.58 -28.54 4.73
C GLY A 147 -12.11 -28.49 4.82
N GLY A 148 -12.64 -29.40 5.65
CA GLY A 148 -14.08 -29.52 5.92
C GLY A 148 -14.66 -28.40 6.79
N PRO A 149 -15.94 -28.49 7.19
CA PRO A 149 -16.68 -27.41 7.87
C PRO A 149 -16.10 -26.91 9.21
N LYS A 150 -15.23 -27.69 9.85
CA LYS A 150 -14.55 -27.31 11.11
C LYS A 150 -13.28 -26.49 10.88
N ALA A 151 -12.77 -26.44 9.65
CA ALA A 151 -11.56 -25.72 9.28
C ALA A 151 -11.79 -24.20 9.30
N ARG A 152 -10.70 -23.41 9.36
CA ARG A 152 -10.77 -21.95 9.41
C ARG A 152 -11.32 -21.37 8.10
N ASN A 153 -12.34 -20.53 8.16
CA ASN A 153 -12.95 -19.86 7.00
C ASN A 153 -13.05 -18.34 7.22
N ARG A 154 -11.93 -17.69 7.54
CA ARG A 154 -11.93 -16.29 8.01
C ARG A 154 -11.27 -15.38 6.99
N THR A 155 -12.09 -14.66 6.23
CA THR A 155 -11.64 -13.55 5.38
C THR A 155 -11.28 -12.36 6.26
N THR A 156 -10.19 -11.67 5.92
CA THR A 156 -9.75 -10.46 6.61
C THR A 156 -9.50 -9.32 5.63
N PHE A 157 -10.00 -8.13 5.98
CA PHE A 157 -9.69 -6.87 5.30
C PHE A 157 -8.53 -6.10 5.97
N ASP A 158 -8.10 -6.57 7.14
CA ASP A 158 -6.98 -6.03 7.91
C ASP A 158 -5.70 -5.97 7.07
N ASP A 159 -4.94 -4.88 7.19
CA ASP A 159 -3.73 -4.60 6.40
C ASP A 159 -3.86 -4.83 4.89
N ASN A 160 -5.02 -4.49 4.29
CA ASN A 160 -5.23 -4.55 2.85
C ASN A 160 -5.05 -5.96 2.24
N LYS A 161 -5.17 -7.03 3.05
CA LYS A 161 -4.88 -8.42 2.65
C LYS A 161 -5.81 -8.89 1.52
N SER A 162 -7.12 -8.90 1.76
CA SER A 162 -8.08 -9.36 0.75
C SER A 162 -8.31 -8.34 -0.36
N GLN A 163 -8.19 -7.05 -0.07
CA GLN A 163 -8.44 -5.98 -1.03
C GLN A 163 -7.32 -5.89 -2.06
N SER A 164 -6.04 -6.00 -1.66
CA SER A 164 -4.92 -6.04 -2.61
C SER A 164 -4.93 -7.31 -3.47
N ALA A 165 -5.25 -8.47 -2.89
CA ALA A 165 -5.42 -9.71 -3.65
C ALA A 165 -6.50 -9.57 -4.74
N LEU A 166 -7.68 -9.06 -4.37
CA LEU A 166 -8.76 -8.85 -5.34
C LEU A 166 -8.41 -7.76 -6.36
N ARG A 167 -7.80 -6.63 -5.92
CA ARG A 167 -7.35 -5.58 -6.82
C ARG A 167 -6.45 -6.14 -7.93
N PHE A 168 -5.45 -6.92 -7.55
CA PHE A 168 -4.55 -7.54 -8.51
C PHE A 168 -5.30 -8.45 -9.49
N LEU A 169 -6.18 -9.33 -8.99
CA LEU A 169 -6.97 -10.21 -9.86
C LEU A 169 -7.86 -9.43 -10.82
N ILE A 170 -8.50 -8.33 -10.39
CA ILE A 170 -9.33 -7.47 -11.28
C ILE A 170 -8.49 -6.86 -12.39
N LEU A 171 -7.29 -6.35 -12.07
CA LEU A 171 -6.40 -5.75 -13.06
C LEU A 171 -5.89 -6.80 -14.05
N LEU A 172 -5.55 -8.00 -13.57
CA LEU A 172 -5.14 -9.10 -14.44
C LEU A 172 -6.29 -9.60 -15.31
N ASP A 173 -7.50 -9.72 -14.76
CA ASP A 173 -8.69 -10.12 -15.51
C ASP A 173 -8.97 -9.16 -16.67
N GLN A 174 -8.84 -7.85 -16.42
CA GLN A 174 -8.94 -6.82 -17.45
C GLN A 174 -7.86 -6.97 -18.52
N GLU A 175 -6.60 -7.19 -18.13
CA GLU A 175 -5.49 -7.40 -19.07
C GLU A 175 -5.73 -8.64 -19.96
N LEU A 176 -6.26 -9.71 -19.36
CA LEU A 176 -6.62 -10.95 -20.03
C LEU A 176 -7.96 -10.86 -20.77
N LYS A 177 -8.53 -9.66 -20.89
CA LYS A 177 -9.79 -9.39 -21.62
C LYS A 177 -10.95 -10.26 -21.13
N PHE A 178 -10.94 -10.63 -19.85
CA PHE A 178 -11.94 -11.48 -19.21
C PHE A 178 -12.03 -12.91 -19.78
N GLN A 179 -10.98 -13.38 -20.48
CA GLN A 179 -10.99 -14.68 -21.16
C GLN A 179 -10.43 -15.81 -20.28
N ASN A 180 -9.71 -15.49 -19.20
CA ASN A 180 -9.25 -16.50 -18.26
C ASN A 180 -10.34 -16.78 -17.23
N GLN A 181 -11.03 -17.90 -17.40
CA GLN A 181 -12.18 -18.28 -16.58
C GLN A 181 -11.85 -18.35 -15.08
N SER A 182 -10.69 -18.91 -14.71
CA SER A 182 -10.30 -19.06 -13.29
C SER A 182 -10.06 -17.71 -12.61
N VAL A 183 -9.37 -16.79 -13.29
CA VAL A 183 -9.14 -15.42 -12.78
C VAL A 183 -10.46 -14.67 -12.67
N HIS A 184 -11.28 -14.71 -13.73
CA HIS A 184 -12.57 -14.03 -13.76
C HIS A 184 -13.51 -14.52 -12.66
N GLU A 185 -13.63 -15.85 -12.52
CA GLU A 185 -14.47 -16.48 -11.51
C GLU A 185 -14.01 -16.10 -10.09
N ALA A 186 -12.71 -16.18 -9.80
CA ALA A 186 -12.18 -15.83 -8.49
C ALA A 186 -12.42 -14.36 -8.12
N ALA A 187 -12.23 -13.45 -9.08
CA ALA A 187 -12.52 -12.03 -8.91
C ALA A 187 -14.00 -11.80 -8.62
N MET A 188 -14.89 -12.42 -9.40
CA MET A 188 -16.33 -12.30 -9.24
C MET A 188 -16.84 -12.90 -7.92
N TYR A 189 -16.27 -14.03 -7.49
CA TYR A 189 -16.60 -14.66 -6.22
C TYR A 189 -16.27 -13.74 -5.03
N ALA A 190 -15.08 -13.14 -5.04
CA ALA A 190 -14.66 -12.20 -4.00
C ALA A 190 -15.53 -10.93 -4.01
N LEU A 191 -15.77 -10.34 -5.19
CA LEU A 191 -16.62 -9.14 -5.32
C LEU A 191 -18.03 -9.36 -4.78
N ASN A 192 -18.68 -10.47 -5.17
CA ASN A 192 -20.01 -10.82 -4.67
C ASN A 192 -20.00 -11.05 -3.15
N SER A 193 -18.95 -11.65 -2.60
CA SER A 193 -18.82 -11.88 -1.16
C SER A 193 -18.58 -10.58 -0.40
N PHE A 194 -17.77 -9.66 -0.93
CA PHE A 194 -17.51 -8.37 -0.27
C PHE A 194 -18.76 -7.50 -0.27
N LEU A 195 -19.56 -7.52 -1.34
CA LEU A 195 -20.88 -6.88 -1.36
C LEU A 195 -21.81 -7.46 -0.27
N LYS A 196 -21.85 -8.78 -0.10
CA LYS A 196 -22.66 -9.44 0.95
C LYS A 196 -22.13 -9.15 2.36
N ALA A 197 -20.83 -8.95 2.52
CA ALA A 197 -20.21 -8.59 3.79
C ALA A 197 -20.43 -7.13 4.20
N GLN A 198 -20.94 -6.27 3.29
CA GLN A 198 -21.22 -4.87 3.60
C GLN A 198 -22.44 -4.75 4.52
N PHE A 199 -22.29 -4.03 5.63
CA PHE A 199 -23.37 -3.80 6.58
C PHE A 199 -24.48 -2.89 5.99
N PRO A 200 -25.69 -2.88 6.59
CA PRO A 200 -26.78 -1.99 6.20
C PRO A 200 -26.40 -0.50 6.21
N ASN A 201 -25.56 -0.06 7.14
CA ASN A 201 -25.09 1.32 7.21
C ASN A 201 -24.01 1.65 6.17
N GLY A 202 -23.41 0.66 5.50
CA GLY A 202 -22.37 0.81 4.49
C GLY A 202 -20.95 0.47 4.94
N ALA A 203 -20.72 0.20 6.23
CA ALA A 203 -19.42 -0.25 6.73
C ALA A 203 -19.09 -1.69 6.30
N TRP A 204 -17.87 -2.11 6.60
CA TRP A 204 -17.44 -3.51 6.58
C TRP A 204 -16.83 -3.94 7.92
N PRO A 205 -16.88 -5.24 8.24
CA PRO A 205 -16.16 -5.80 9.38
C PRO A 205 -14.65 -5.71 9.14
N GLN A 206 -13.82 -5.90 10.17
CA GLN A 206 -12.40 -6.17 9.93
C GLN A 206 -12.20 -7.57 9.33
N GLN A 207 -12.92 -8.56 9.86
CA GLN A 207 -12.81 -9.97 9.47
C GLN A 207 -14.18 -10.66 9.60
N TYR A 208 -14.45 -11.63 8.74
CA TYR A 208 -15.71 -12.36 8.76
C TYR A 208 -15.56 -13.80 8.28
N SER A 209 -16.47 -14.66 8.76
CA SER A 209 -16.61 -16.06 8.31
C SER A 209 -18.01 -16.36 7.78
N SER A 210 -18.94 -15.42 7.97
CA SER A 210 -20.32 -15.44 7.51
C SER A 210 -20.74 -14.01 7.21
N PHE A 211 -21.77 -13.84 6.39
CA PHE A 211 -22.29 -12.51 6.06
C PHE A 211 -23.18 -11.98 7.18
N PRO A 212 -23.18 -10.66 7.45
CA PRO A 212 -24.02 -10.07 8.48
C PRO A 212 -25.50 -10.21 8.12
N ASN A 213 -26.33 -10.53 9.10
CA ASN A 213 -27.78 -10.45 8.96
C ASN A 213 -28.22 -8.99 9.12
N PRO A 214 -28.82 -8.34 8.09
CA PRO A 214 -29.19 -6.93 8.15
C PRO A 214 -30.05 -6.54 9.36
N LYS A 215 -30.85 -7.46 9.91
CA LYS A 215 -31.72 -7.21 11.07
C LYS A 215 -30.95 -6.90 12.35
N ASP A 216 -29.70 -7.37 12.45
CA ASP A 216 -28.88 -7.23 13.66
C ASP A 216 -28.04 -5.93 13.66
N TYR A 217 -28.05 -5.18 12.56
CA TYR A 217 -27.20 -4.01 12.34
C TYR A 217 -28.03 -2.80 11.89
N PRO A 218 -28.79 -2.15 12.80
CA PRO A 218 -29.55 -0.95 12.48
C PRO A 218 -28.64 0.20 12.03
N VAL A 219 -29.16 1.05 11.14
CA VAL A 219 -28.44 2.24 10.65
C VAL A 219 -28.55 3.35 11.69
N LEU A 220 -27.47 3.58 12.43
CA LEU A 220 -27.39 4.58 13.50
C LEU A 220 -26.36 5.66 13.16
N LYS A 221 -26.47 6.82 13.81
CA LYS A 221 -25.41 7.84 13.83
C LYS A 221 -24.43 7.55 14.97
N ALA A 222 -23.18 7.97 14.80
CA ALA A 222 -22.18 7.86 15.83
C ALA A 222 -22.57 8.66 17.09
N SER A 223 -22.29 8.06 18.24
CA SER A 223 -22.60 8.66 19.54
C SER A 223 -21.51 8.34 20.56
N TYR A 224 -21.42 9.18 21.59
CA TYR A 224 -20.61 8.84 22.75
C TYR A 224 -21.31 7.75 23.58
N PRO A 225 -20.58 6.71 24.03
CA PRO A 225 -21.12 5.84 25.06
C PRO A 225 -21.30 6.64 26.36
N ALA A 226 -22.25 6.23 27.20
CA ALA A 226 -22.48 6.86 28.51
C ALA A 226 -21.21 6.82 29.37
N SER A 227 -20.53 5.67 29.35
CA SER A 227 -19.22 5.43 29.95
C SER A 227 -18.46 4.39 29.12
N TRP A 228 -17.15 4.26 29.35
CA TRP A 228 -16.34 3.21 28.74
C TRP A 228 -15.36 2.62 29.76
N SER A 229 -15.08 1.32 29.65
CA SER A 229 -14.18 0.61 30.56
C SER A 229 -12.74 1.09 30.39
N ARG A 230 -12.09 1.45 31.49
CA ARG A 230 -10.66 1.78 31.53
C ARG A 230 -9.76 0.55 31.43
N GLU A 231 -10.33 -0.63 31.65
CA GLU A 231 -9.68 -1.92 31.49
C GLU A 231 -10.11 -2.60 30.18
N PHE A 232 -9.21 -3.40 29.61
CA PHE A 232 -9.47 -4.11 28.36
C PHE A 232 -10.54 -5.21 28.56
N PRO A 233 -11.73 -5.10 27.94
CA PRO A 233 -12.85 -6.00 28.22
C PRO A 233 -12.76 -7.35 27.50
N LYS A 234 -11.69 -7.62 26.73
CA LYS A 234 -11.50 -8.86 25.94
C LYS A 234 -12.65 -9.19 24.99
N LYS A 235 -13.44 -8.19 24.58
CA LYS A 235 -14.50 -8.37 23.57
C LYS A 235 -13.89 -8.56 22.20
N LYS A 236 -14.47 -9.48 21.43
CA LYS A 236 -14.12 -9.68 20.02
C LYS A 236 -14.55 -8.44 19.23
N TYR A 237 -13.61 -7.88 18.47
CA TYR A 237 -13.82 -6.65 17.70
C TYR A 237 -13.82 -6.88 16.18
N THR A 238 -13.54 -8.11 15.73
CA THR A 238 -13.29 -8.39 14.31
C THR A 238 -14.49 -8.11 13.41
N ASP A 239 -15.71 -8.10 13.96
CA ASP A 239 -16.96 -7.83 13.27
C ASP A 239 -17.43 -6.36 13.41
N TYR A 240 -16.62 -5.48 14.00
CA TYR A 240 -16.95 -4.06 14.14
C TYR A 240 -16.82 -3.30 12.82
N TYR A 241 -17.49 -2.15 12.73
CA TYR A 241 -17.32 -1.20 11.63
C TYR A 241 -15.91 -0.60 11.72
N THR A 242 -15.00 -0.99 10.84
CA THR A 242 -13.55 -0.82 11.06
C THR A 242 -12.92 0.16 10.07
N PHE A 243 -12.37 1.27 10.57
CA PHE A 243 -11.47 2.17 9.83
C PHE A 243 -10.00 1.81 9.99
N ASN A 244 -9.63 1.15 11.10
CA ASN A 244 -8.27 0.74 11.41
C ASN A 244 -7.57 0.11 10.19
N ASP A 245 -6.30 0.45 9.99
CA ASP A 245 -5.48 -0.01 8.87
C ASP A 245 -6.11 0.25 7.49
N ASN A 246 -6.83 1.37 7.38
CA ASN A 246 -7.48 1.88 6.16
C ASN A 246 -8.53 0.95 5.53
N VAL A 247 -9.10 0.00 6.28
CA VAL A 247 -10.04 -1.02 5.78
C VAL A 247 -11.14 -0.45 4.87
N ILE A 248 -11.88 0.58 5.34
CA ILE A 248 -12.94 1.21 4.53
C ILE A 248 -12.38 1.94 3.31
N GLY A 249 -11.25 2.64 3.46
CA GLY A 249 -10.63 3.39 2.37
C GLY A 249 -10.21 2.47 1.21
N ASP A 250 -9.54 1.36 1.53
CA ASP A 250 -9.10 0.39 0.53
C ASP A 250 -10.28 -0.31 -0.15
N LEU A 251 -11.35 -0.62 0.58
CA LEU A 251 -12.58 -1.19 0.02
C LEU A 251 -13.30 -0.18 -0.88
N VAL A 252 -13.34 1.10 -0.53
CA VAL A 252 -13.89 2.16 -1.37
C VAL A 252 -13.14 2.24 -2.70
N ASP A 253 -11.80 2.29 -2.67
CA ASP A 253 -10.98 2.33 -3.88
C ASP A 253 -11.16 1.06 -4.73
N LEU A 254 -11.20 -0.11 -4.10
CA LEU A 254 -11.47 -1.38 -4.78
C LEU A 254 -12.84 -1.40 -5.47
N MET A 255 -13.88 -0.93 -4.81
CA MET A 255 -15.25 -0.91 -5.38
C MET A 255 -15.36 0.09 -6.54
N PHE A 256 -14.67 1.24 -6.47
CA PHE A 256 -14.58 2.13 -7.62
C PHE A 256 -13.79 1.50 -8.77
N LEU A 257 -12.69 0.79 -8.49
CA LEU A 257 -11.94 0.04 -9.49
C LEU A 257 -12.82 -1.02 -10.16
N ALA A 258 -13.53 -1.83 -9.39
CA ALA A 258 -14.44 -2.85 -9.91
C ALA A 258 -15.55 -2.24 -10.80
N ASN A 259 -16.13 -1.11 -10.39
CA ASN A 259 -17.07 -0.36 -11.25
C ASN A 259 -16.40 0.12 -12.54
N HIS A 260 -15.16 0.60 -12.47
CA HIS A 260 -14.43 1.07 -13.64
C HIS A 260 -14.13 -0.06 -14.63
N VAL A 261 -13.73 -1.23 -14.14
CA VAL A 261 -13.36 -2.37 -14.97
C VAL A 261 -14.58 -3.10 -15.52
N TYR A 262 -15.50 -3.52 -14.66
CA TYR A 262 -16.64 -4.36 -15.03
C TYR A 262 -17.90 -3.58 -15.43
N LYS A 263 -17.90 -2.25 -15.28
CA LYS A 263 -19.06 -1.37 -15.58
C LYS A 263 -20.35 -1.72 -14.83
N ASP A 264 -20.24 -2.41 -13.70
CA ASP A 264 -21.37 -2.77 -12.85
C ASP A 264 -21.61 -1.73 -11.75
N SER A 265 -22.79 -1.09 -11.82
CA SER A 265 -23.20 -0.04 -10.89
C SER A 265 -23.30 -0.48 -9.42
N ARG A 266 -23.41 -1.78 -9.13
CA ARG A 266 -23.45 -2.32 -7.76
C ARG A 266 -22.21 -1.92 -6.97
N TYR A 267 -21.04 -1.91 -7.61
CA TYR A 267 -19.79 -1.54 -6.95
C TYR A 267 -19.72 -0.04 -6.64
N ARG A 268 -20.16 0.82 -7.57
CA ARG A 268 -20.30 2.26 -7.28
C ARG A 268 -21.26 2.50 -6.11
N LYS A 269 -22.41 1.82 -6.10
CA LYS A 269 -23.39 1.91 -5.00
C LYS A 269 -22.78 1.49 -3.66
N ALA A 270 -22.01 0.39 -3.62
CA ALA A 270 -21.33 -0.05 -2.41
C ALA A 270 -20.29 0.96 -1.91
N ALA A 271 -19.48 1.54 -2.82
CA ALA A 271 -18.51 2.58 -2.46
C ALA A 271 -19.19 3.83 -1.87
N LEU A 272 -20.28 4.29 -2.48
CA LEU A 272 -21.06 5.42 -1.96
C LEU A 272 -21.73 5.12 -0.62
N LYS A 273 -22.24 3.91 -0.45
CA LYS A 273 -22.83 3.46 0.82
C LYS A 273 -21.79 3.50 1.94
N ALA A 274 -20.53 3.14 1.67
CA ALA A 274 -19.43 3.35 2.61
C ALA A 274 -19.14 4.84 2.86
N GLY A 275 -19.27 5.69 1.85
CA GLY A 275 -19.26 7.14 2.02
C GLY A 275 -20.34 7.62 3.00
N ASP A 276 -21.57 7.13 2.84
CA ASP A 276 -22.68 7.47 3.72
C ASP A 276 -22.45 6.97 5.16
N PHE A 277 -21.87 5.76 5.33
CA PHE A 277 -21.37 5.30 6.63
C PHE A 277 -20.37 6.29 7.24
N ILE A 278 -19.39 6.76 6.47
CA ILE A 278 -18.38 7.71 6.99
C ILE A 278 -19.04 8.99 7.53
N LEU A 279 -20.08 9.48 6.83
CA LEU A 279 -20.84 10.64 7.29
C LEU A 279 -21.60 10.34 8.59
N LEU A 280 -22.22 9.15 8.69
CA LEU A 280 -22.86 8.70 9.93
C LEU A 280 -21.87 8.49 11.08
N ALA A 281 -20.64 8.10 10.76
CA ALA A 281 -19.59 7.76 11.72
C ALA A 281 -18.85 8.97 12.29
N GLN A 282 -19.01 10.16 11.71
CA GLN A 282 -18.42 11.38 12.28
C GLN A 282 -18.99 11.59 13.67
N MET A 283 -18.11 11.64 14.66
CA MET A 283 -18.52 11.85 16.05
C MET A 283 -19.10 13.25 16.22
N PRO A 284 -20.08 13.46 17.11
CA PRO A 284 -20.59 14.80 17.39
C PRO A 284 -19.54 15.67 18.11
N GLU A 285 -19.85 16.95 18.26
CA GLU A 285 -19.09 17.83 19.17
C GLU A 285 -18.95 17.19 20.56
N PRO A 286 -17.81 17.35 21.24
CA PRO A 286 -16.72 18.29 20.93
C PRO A 286 -15.60 17.74 20.03
N GLN A 287 -15.75 16.55 19.42
CA GLN A 287 -14.67 15.90 18.67
C GLN A 287 -15.15 15.40 17.28
N PRO A 288 -15.40 16.31 16.31
CA PRO A 288 -15.97 15.98 15.00
C PRO A 288 -15.01 15.25 14.04
N ALA A 289 -14.49 14.09 14.48
CA ALA A 289 -13.58 13.20 13.77
C ALA A 289 -13.99 11.73 13.99
N TRP A 290 -13.07 10.77 13.81
CA TRP A 290 -13.41 9.34 13.78
C TRP A 290 -12.57 8.47 14.72
N ALA A 291 -13.18 7.39 15.18
CA ALA A 291 -12.53 6.30 15.91
C ALA A 291 -11.91 5.27 14.95
N GLN A 292 -11.06 4.38 15.48
CA GLN A 292 -10.53 3.24 14.71
C GLN A 292 -11.65 2.24 14.35
N GLN A 293 -12.58 2.02 15.26
CA GLN A 293 -13.71 1.11 15.04
C GLN A 293 -14.92 1.50 15.89
N TYR A 294 -16.10 1.10 15.40
CA TYR A 294 -17.38 1.31 16.06
C TYR A 294 -18.11 -0.02 16.23
N ASN A 295 -18.73 -0.22 17.40
CA ASN A 295 -19.60 -1.37 17.64
C ASN A 295 -20.92 -1.24 16.86
N SER A 296 -21.79 -2.25 16.95
CA SER A 296 -23.11 -2.26 16.28
C SER A 296 -24.03 -1.11 16.70
N LYS A 297 -23.76 -0.44 17.83
CA LYS A 297 -24.47 0.75 18.32
C LYS A 297 -23.87 2.07 17.81
N MET A 298 -22.92 2.03 16.87
CA MET A 298 -22.19 3.19 16.36
C MET A 298 -21.45 3.98 17.46
N GLN A 299 -20.88 3.27 18.45
CA GLN A 299 -20.05 3.88 19.49
C GLN A 299 -18.60 3.43 19.34
N PRO A 300 -17.61 4.32 19.54
CA PRO A 300 -16.21 3.94 19.61
C PRO A 300 -15.99 2.77 20.57
N ALA A 301 -15.20 1.78 20.16
CA ALA A 301 -15.06 0.53 20.91
C ALA A 301 -13.60 0.08 21.02
N TRP A 302 -13.32 -0.72 22.06
CA TRP A 302 -12.04 -1.39 22.23
C TRP A 302 -11.76 -2.33 21.05
N ALA A 303 -10.52 -2.34 20.55
CA ALA A 303 -10.01 -3.42 19.69
C ALA A 303 -9.02 -4.29 20.47
N ARG A 304 -7.71 -4.15 20.24
CA ARG A 304 -6.69 -4.83 21.05
C ARG A 304 -6.55 -4.18 22.43
N ARG A 305 -5.78 -4.81 23.33
CA ARG A 305 -5.58 -4.34 24.72
C ARG A 305 -4.95 -2.94 24.85
N PHE A 306 -4.47 -2.38 23.74
CA PHE A 306 -3.83 -1.08 23.64
C PHE A 306 -4.55 -0.14 22.66
N GLU A 307 -5.81 -0.43 22.33
CA GLU A 307 -6.64 0.31 21.40
C GLU A 307 -8.01 0.61 22.03
N PRO A 308 -8.08 1.62 22.91
CA PRO A 308 -9.28 1.96 23.66
C PRO A 308 -10.29 2.73 22.80
N PRO A 309 -11.58 2.78 23.22
CA PRO A 309 -12.56 3.71 22.70
C PRO A 309 -12.01 5.15 22.72
N SER A 310 -11.81 5.71 21.55
CA SER A 310 -11.13 7.00 21.40
C SER A 310 -11.41 7.61 20.04
N ILE A 311 -11.23 8.93 19.96
CA ILE A 311 -11.05 9.60 18.67
C ILE A 311 -9.59 9.43 18.26
N THR A 312 -9.34 9.21 16.97
CA THR A 312 -8.00 8.83 16.52
C THR A 312 -7.38 9.85 15.59
N GLY A 313 -6.14 10.24 15.88
CA GLY A 313 -5.41 11.18 15.02
C GLY A 313 -5.01 10.57 13.67
N GLY A 314 -4.67 9.28 13.66
CA GLY A 314 -4.24 8.56 12.46
C GLY A 314 -5.39 8.27 11.50
N GLU A 315 -6.39 7.50 11.95
CA GLU A 315 -7.46 7.03 11.08
C GLU A 315 -8.35 8.19 10.60
N SER A 316 -8.58 9.22 11.42
CA SER A 316 -9.33 10.42 10.98
C SER A 316 -8.69 11.09 9.75
N GLN A 317 -7.36 11.10 9.66
CA GLN A 317 -6.67 11.62 8.47
C GLN A 317 -6.85 10.70 7.25
N GLY A 318 -6.92 9.38 7.45
CA GLY A 318 -7.27 8.41 6.41
C GLY A 318 -8.71 8.58 5.93
N VAL A 319 -9.64 8.79 6.84
CA VAL A 319 -11.06 9.03 6.54
C VAL A 319 -11.25 10.34 5.75
N ILE A 320 -10.57 11.42 6.11
CA ILE A 320 -10.59 12.68 5.34
C ILE A 320 -10.11 12.46 3.90
N LYS A 321 -9.05 11.67 3.69
CA LYS A 321 -8.58 11.31 2.33
C LYS A 321 -9.61 10.48 1.59
N THR A 322 -10.23 9.51 2.27
CA THR A 322 -11.27 8.64 1.69
C THR A 322 -12.46 9.46 1.23
N LEU A 323 -12.94 10.42 2.02
CA LEU A 323 -14.01 11.34 1.64
C LEU A 323 -13.67 12.18 0.40
N MET A 324 -12.44 12.69 0.32
CA MET A 324 -11.95 13.38 -0.87
C MET A 324 -11.90 12.46 -2.08
N GLN A 325 -11.52 11.20 -1.90
CA GLN A 325 -11.44 10.20 -2.96
C GLN A 325 -12.82 9.82 -3.49
N ILE A 326 -13.80 9.63 -2.58
CA ILE A 326 -15.20 9.43 -2.95
C ILE A 326 -15.71 10.64 -3.73
N TYR A 327 -15.41 11.86 -3.29
CA TYR A 327 -15.77 13.07 -4.06
C TYR A 327 -15.15 13.07 -5.46
N ILE A 328 -13.87 12.72 -5.61
CA ILE A 328 -13.21 12.62 -6.91
C ILE A 328 -13.97 11.66 -7.83
N TYR A 329 -14.31 10.46 -7.36
CA TYR A 329 -15.00 9.45 -8.18
C TYR A 329 -16.49 9.74 -8.41
N SER A 330 -17.18 10.33 -7.44
CA SER A 330 -18.64 10.50 -7.48
C SER A 330 -19.11 11.89 -7.93
N SER A 331 -18.25 12.91 -7.77
CA SER A 331 -18.60 14.33 -7.87
C SER A 331 -19.64 14.81 -6.84
N GLU A 332 -19.96 14.02 -5.81
CA GLU A 332 -20.97 14.37 -4.82
C GLU A 332 -20.38 15.22 -3.69
N LYS A 333 -20.69 16.53 -3.67
CA LYS A 333 -20.14 17.50 -2.71
C LYS A 333 -20.46 17.17 -1.24
N LYS A 334 -21.47 16.34 -0.95
CA LYS A 334 -21.84 15.97 0.42
C LYS A 334 -20.67 15.34 1.19
N TYR A 335 -19.79 14.61 0.51
CA TYR A 335 -18.61 13.98 1.14
C TYR A 335 -17.53 14.98 1.55
N LEU A 336 -17.55 16.22 1.03
CA LEU A 336 -16.62 17.27 1.44
C LEU A 336 -17.08 18.03 2.70
N LYS A 337 -18.39 18.03 2.99
CA LYS A 337 -19.00 18.78 4.09
C LYS A 337 -18.40 18.53 5.49
N PRO A 338 -18.08 17.29 5.92
CA PRO A 338 -17.57 17.04 7.28
C PRO A 338 -16.09 17.44 7.48
N ILE A 339 -15.34 17.67 6.39
CA ILE A 339 -13.88 17.83 6.42
C ILE A 339 -13.42 19.08 7.20
N PRO A 340 -14.03 20.27 7.06
CA PRO A 340 -13.58 21.46 7.78
C PRO A 340 -13.60 21.30 9.31
N ALA A 341 -14.68 20.76 9.88
CA ALA A 341 -14.81 20.54 11.32
C ALA A 341 -13.75 19.54 11.82
N ALA A 342 -13.55 18.44 11.08
CA ALA A 342 -12.53 17.45 11.41
C ALA A 342 -11.10 18.04 11.36
N LEU A 343 -10.78 18.84 10.33
CA LEU A 343 -9.46 19.50 10.24
C LEU A 343 -9.22 20.50 11.36
N ALA A 344 -10.24 21.28 11.74
CA ALA A 344 -10.16 22.22 12.85
C ALA A 344 -9.92 21.49 14.18
N TYR A 345 -10.67 20.41 14.42
CA TYR A 345 -10.49 19.54 15.59
C TYR A 345 -9.08 18.92 15.65
N LEU A 346 -8.60 18.35 14.53
CA LEU A 346 -7.27 17.75 14.49
C LEU A 346 -6.17 18.79 14.71
N ARG A 347 -6.28 19.99 14.12
CA ARG A 347 -5.34 21.09 14.36
C ARG A 347 -5.26 21.47 15.83
N LYS A 348 -6.43 21.65 16.48
CA LYS A 348 -6.49 21.95 17.91
C LYS A 348 -5.90 20.83 18.78
N SER A 349 -5.88 19.61 18.26
CA SER A 349 -5.40 18.42 18.97
C SER A 349 -3.91 18.14 18.76
N GLU A 350 -3.21 18.93 17.92
CA GLU A 350 -1.77 18.78 17.72
C GLU A 350 -1.01 18.94 19.03
N LEU A 351 -0.08 18.00 19.27
CA LEU A 351 0.83 18.00 20.41
C LEU A 351 1.90 19.10 20.21
N PRO A 352 2.61 19.53 21.27
CA PRO A 352 3.64 20.57 21.15
C PRO A 352 4.75 20.28 20.12
N ASN A 353 4.98 19.01 19.79
CA ASN A 353 5.95 18.58 18.77
C ASN A 353 5.38 18.53 17.34
N GLY A 354 4.18 19.07 17.10
CA GLY A 354 3.51 19.09 15.79
C GLY A 354 2.96 17.73 15.33
N LYS A 355 2.99 16.71 16.18
CA LYS A 355 2.37 15.40 15.92
C LYS A 355 0.94 15.35 16.49
N LEU A 356 0.22 14.28 16.18
CA LEU A 356 -1.03 13.94 16.86
C LEU A 356 -0.80 12.73 17.75
N ALA A 357 -1.52 12.64 18.87
CA ALA A 357 -1.67 11.38 19.57
C ALA A 357 -2.47 10.41 18.69
N ARG A 358 -2.18 9.12 18.79
CA ARG A 358 -2.99 8.11 18.09
C ARG A 358 -4.39 8.04 18.69
N PHE A 359 -4.52 8.22 19.99
CA PHE A 359 -5.78 8.13 20.74
C PHE A 359 -6.03 9.38 21.56
N TYR A 360 -7.24 9.94 21.43
CA TYR A 360 -7.75 11.01 22.27
C TYR A 360 -8.97 10.50 23.03
N GLU A 361 -8.95 10.73 24.35
CA GLU A 361 -10.04 10.38 25.24
C GLU A 361 -11.35 11.03 24.79
N LEU A 362 -12.43 10.26 24.86
CA LEU A 362 -13.76 10.71 24.49
C LEU A 362 -14.18 11.90 25.38
N LYS A 363 -14.73 12.94 24.75
CA LYS A 363 -15.18 14.21 25.33
C LYS A 363 -14.07 15.13 25.85
N THR A 364 -13.11 14.63 26.63
CA THR A 364 -12.07 15.47 27.26
C THR A 364 -10.96 15.89 26.31
N ASN A 365 -10.79 15.16 25.20
CA ASN A 365 -9.71 15.33 24.24
C ASN A 365 -8.29 15.15 24.81
N ARG A 366 -8.14 14.49 25.96
CA ARG A 366 -6.82 14.19 26.53
C ARG A 366 -6.14 13.07 25.74
N PRO A 367 -4.87 13.20 25.33
CA PRO A 367 -4.13 12.10 24.72
C PRO A 367 -4.10 10.85 25.61
N LEU A 368 -4.38 9.69 25.03
CA LEU A 368 -4.31 8.38 25.69
C LEU A 368 -3.11 7.58 25.17
N TYR A 369 -2.41 6.95 26.10
CA TYR A 369 -1.22 6.14 25.86
C TYR A 369 -1.30 4.84 26.65
N PHE A 370 -0.35 3.95 26.40
CA PHE A 370 -0.16 2.74 27.17
C PHE A 370 1.30 2.61 27.57
N THR A 371 1.56 2.10 28.77
CA THR A 371 2.90 1.72 29.20
C THR A 371 3.41 0.50 28.43
N LYS A 372 4.68 0.10 28.60
CA LYS A 372 5.19 -1.16 28.01
C LYS A 372 4.46 -2.40 28.53
N GLN A 373 3.91 -2.33 29.74
CA GLN A 373 3.06 -3.37 30.34
C GLN A 373 1.58 -3.22 29.96
N TYR A 374 1.27 -2.29 29.06
CA TYR A 374 -0.06 -2.00 28.54
C TYR A 374 -1.06 -1.56 29.62
N GLN A 375 -0.60 -0.73 30.54
CA GLN A 375 -1.48 0.03 31.43
C GLN A 375 -1.86 1.35 30.76
N LEU A 376 -3.16 1.67 30.77
CA LEU A 376 -3.67 2.93 30.22
C LEU A 376 -3.12 4.12 31.02
N THR A 377 -2.55 5.11 30.33
CA THR A 377 -1.93 6.28 30.95
C THR A 377 -2.13 7.53 30.08
N TYR A 378 -1.95 8.70 30.68
CA TYR A 378 -1.90 9.99 29.98
C TYR A 378 -0.47 10.47 29.70
N LYS A 379 0.55 9.70 30.14
CA LYS A 379 1.96 10.03 29.97
C LYS A 379 2.56 9.26 28.79
N ALA A 380 3.47 9.92 28.06
CA ALA A 380 4.13 9.38 26.88
C ALA A 380 5.59 8.94 27.15
N ASP A 381 5.94 8.72 28.42
CA ASP A 381 7.30 8.45 28.91
C ASP A 381 7.70 6.97 28.90
N ASP A 382 6.73 6.03 28.89
CA ASP A 382 7.00 4.58 28.84
C ASP A 382 6.22 3.85 27.73
N LEU A 383 6.34 4.32 26.48
CA LEU A 383 5.57 3.74 25.38
C LEU A 383 6.16 2.40 24.87
N PRO A 384 5.33 1.43 24.44
CA PRO A 384 5.75 0.30 23.62
C PRO A 384 6.50 0.76 22.36
N THR A 385 7.66 0.15 22.09
CA THR A 385 8.52 0.55 20.97
C THR A 385 8.04 0.08 19.60
N HIS A 386 7.15 -0.92 19.56
CA HIS A 386 6.64 -1.54 18.35
C HIS A 386 5.29 -0.96 17.88
N TYR A 387 4.74 0.04 18.57
CA TYR A 387 3.45 0.64 18.23
C TYR A 387 3.50 2.16 18.20
N GLY A 388 3.02 2.76 17.11
CA GLY A 388 3.03 4.21 16.93
C GLY A 388 1.91 4.90 17.72
N PHE A 389 2.20 5.38 18.93
CA PHE A 389 1.26 6.18 19.73
C PHE A 389 1.25 7.67 19.40
N MET A 390 2.27 8.15 18.69
CA MET A 390 2.32 9.51 18.15
C MET A 390 2.51 9.42 16.64
N ILE A 391 1.64 10.08 15.89
CA ILE A 391 1.58 9.98 14.44
C ILE A 391 1.83 11.34 13.79
N THR A 392 2.40 11.34 12.59
CA THR A 392 2.65 12.57 11.84
C THR A 392 1.34 13.30 11.54
N SER A 393 1.28 14.60 11.85
CA SER A 393 0.20 15.45 11.39
C SER A 393 0.37 15.79 9.91
N LYS A 394 -0.67 15.53 9.12
CA LYS A 394 -0.81 15.92 7.71
C LYS A 394 -1.94 16.95 7.54
N VAL A 395 -2.40 17.58 8.62
CA VAL A 395 -3.55 18.50 8.61
C VAL A 395 -3.39 19.59 7.55
N ASN A 396 -2.23 20.24 7.45
CA ASN A 396 -1.97 21.28 6.45
C ASN A 396 -2.01 20.74 5.01
N GLN A 397 -1.47 19.53 4.79
CA GLN A 397 -1.47 18.88 3.48
C GLN A 397 -2.90 18.50 3.06
N LEU A 398 -3.69 17.98 4.01
CA LEU A 398 -5.10 17.64 3.80
C LEU A 398 -5.94 18.89 3.54
N GLU A 399 -5.75 19.96 4.30
CA GLU A 399 -6.44 21.22 4.06
C GLU A 399 -6.10 21.82 2.69
N SER A 400 -4.83 21.79 2.29
CA SER A 400 -4.42 22.23 0.95
C SER A 400 -5.11 21.41 -0.15
N ARG A 401 -5.15 20.08 -0.01
CA ARG A 401 -5.85 19.19 -0.95
C ARG A 401 -7.36 19.45 -0.96
N TYR A 402 -7.98 19.64 0.20
CA TYR A 402 -9.39 20.00 0.34
C TYR A 402 -9.72 21.27 -0.45
N ARG A 403 -8.95 22.35 -0.21
CA ARG A 403 -9.14 23.65 -0.88
C ARG A 403 -8.96 23.55 -2.40
N LYS A 404 -8.03 22.71 -2.88
CA LYS A 404 -7.88 22.42 -4.31
C LYS A 404 -9.11 21.72 -4.89
N LEU A 405 -9.66 20.72 -4.18
CA LEU A 405 -10.84 19.97 -4.63
C LEU A 405 -12.12 20.81 -4.66
N LEU A 406 -12.28 21.77 -3.75
CA LEU A 406 -13.41 22.71 -3.80
C LEU A 406 -13.43 23.56 -5.08
N LYS A 407 -12.24 23.85 -5.64
CA LYS A 407 -12.06 24.65 -6.85
C LYS A 407 -11.97 23.82 -8.12
N ALA A 408 -11.97 22.48 -8.02
CA ALA A 408 -11.75 21.60 -9.16
C ALA A 408 -12.97 21.58 -10.09
N SER A 409 -12.75 21.82 -11.38
CA SER A 409 -13.77 21.65 -12.42
C SER A 409 -14.12 20.18 -12.64
N PRO A 410 -15.28 19.85 -13.23
CA PRO A 410 -15.62 18.48 -13.59
C PRO A 410 -14.53 17.77 -14.43
N LYS A 411 -13.91 18.50 -15.37
CA LYS A 411 -12.79 17.99 -16.18
C LYS A 411 -11.56 17.66 -15.33
N GLN A 412 -11.23 18.51 -14.36
CA GLN A 412 -10.12 18.26 -13.43
C GLN A 412 -10.41 17.07 -12.50
N LEU A 413 -11.65 16.91 -12.02
CA LEU A 413 -12.01 15.73 -11.23
C LEU A 413 -11.95 14.46 -12.06
N ALA A 414 -12.42 14.51 -13.32
CA ALA A 414 -12.36 13.37 -14.22
C ALA A 414 -10.91 12.91 -14.48
N SER A 415 -9.96 13.84 -14.66
CA SER A 415 -8.55 13.48 -14.86
C SER A 415 -7.85 12.93 -13.61
N MET A 416 -8.44 13.08 -12.42
CA MET A 416 -7.95 12.48 -11.18
C MET A 416 -8.45 11.03 -10.98
N ARG A 417 -9.42 10.55 -11.77
CA ARG A 417 -9.96 9.18 -11.68
C ARG A 417 -9.05 8.24 -12.48
N PHE A 418 -8.53 7.20 -11.83
CA PHE A 418 -7.65 6.20 -12.44
C PHE A 418 -6.56 6.81 -13.34
N PRO A 419 -5.71 7.71 -12.80
CA PRO A 419 -4.80 8.48 -13.61
C PRO A 419 -3.71 7.60 -14.24
N THR A 420 -3.66 7.56 -15.56
CA THR A 420 -2.54 6.96 -16.31
C THR A 420 -1.40 7.98 -16.40
N ARG A 421 -0.29 7.74 -15.70
CA ARG A 421 0.89 8.60 -15.82
C ARG A 421 1.78 8.12 -16.95
N ARG A 422 1.97 8.96 -17.98
CA ARG A 422 3.03 8.74 -18.97
C ARG A 422 4.38 8.80 -18.28
N VAL A 423 5.22 7.80 -18.55
CA VAL A 423 6.60 7.76 -18.06
C VAL A 423 7.43 8.59 -19.03
N ARG A 424 8.27 9.48 -18.50
CA ARG A 424 9.22 10.27 -19.30
C ARG A 424 10.63 9.86 -18.96
N LEU A 425 11.49 9.83 -19.96
CA LEU A 425 12.91 9.63 -19.74
C LEU A 425 13.47 10.86 -19.02
N THR A 426 14.15 10.64 -17.90
CA THR A 426 14.78 11.69 -17.10
C THR A 426 16.12 11.20 -16.60
N PRO A 427 17.10 12.09 -16.33
CA PRO A 427 18.39 11.69 -15.76
C PRO A 427 18.25 10.88 -14.46
N ALA A 428 17.26 11.23 -13.63
CA ALA A 428 16.98 10.50 -12.39
C ALA A 428 16.44 9.08 -12.64
N LEU A 429 15.64 8.86 -13.69
CA LEU A 429 15.19 7.53 -14.07
C LEU A 429 16.35 6.69 -14.64
N THR A 430 17.17 7.28 -15.51
CA THR A 430 18.37 6.63 -16.06
C THR A 430 19.34 6.21 -14.96
N ALA A 431 19.64 7.10 -14.00
CA ALA A 431 20.52 6.78 -12.88
C ALA A 431 19.96 5.66 -11.99
N LYS A 432 18.64 5.65 -11.73
CA LYS A 432 17.99 4.58 -10.96
C LYS A 432 18.01 3.24 -11.70
N ALA A 433 17.77 3.24 -13.01
CA ALA A 433 17.86 2.04 -13.83
C ALA A 433 19.27 1.45 -13.82
N LYS A 434 20.29 2.31 -14.01
CA LYS A 434 21.70 1.92 -13.89
C LYS A 434 22.03 1.30 -12.54
N SER A 435 21.66 1.98 -11.45
CA SER A 435 21.87 1.45 -10.10
C SER A 435 21.16 0.11 -9.87
N ALA A 436 19.95 -0.08 -10.41
CA ALA A 436 19.23 -1.35 -10.30
C ALA A 436 19.92 -2.48 -11.09
N ILE A 437 20.50 -2.19 -12.26
CA ILE A 437 21.25 -3.19 -13.05
C ILE A 437 22.55 -3.57 -12.35
N GLU A 438 23.32 -2.58 -11.91
CA GLU A 438 24.63 -2.78 -11.26
C GLU A 438 24.50 -3.52 -9.91
N ALA A 439 23.40 -3.34 -9.19
CA ALA A 439 23.14 -4.02 -7.92
C ALA A 439 22.60 -5.44 -8.07
N LEU A 440 22.30 -5.90 -9.29
CA LEU A 440 21.75 -7.25 -9.53
C LEU A 440 22.88 -8.28 -9.52
N ASP A 441 22.80 -9.27 -8.62
CA ASP A 441 23.85 -10.28 -8.50
C ASP A 441 23.86 -11.29 -9.66
N THR A 442 24.80 -12.24 -9.61
CA THR A 442 24.96 -13.27 -10.65
C THR A 442 23.76 -14.22 -10.76
N ARG A 443 22.98 -14.40 -9.69
CA ARG A 443 21.76 -15.24 -9.66
C ARG A 443 20.55 -14.49 -10.20
N GLY A 444 20.53 -13.17 -10.08
CA GLY A 444 19.36 -12.34 -10.37
C GLY A 444 18.67 -11.80 -9.11
N ALA A 445 19.36 -11.77 -7.97
CA ALA A 445 18.85 -11.22 -6.73
C ALA A 445 19.37 -9.81 -6.49
N TRP A 446 18.51 -8.94 -5.94
CA TRP A 446 18.95 -7.69 -5.30
C TRP A 446 19.11 -7.94 -3.81
N VAL A 447 20.36 -8.12 -3.37
CA VAL A 447 20.69 -8.40 -1.96
C VAL A 447 21.02 -7.10 -1.24
N THR A 448 20.39 -6.89 -0.09
CA THR A 448 20.64 -5.75 0.81
C THR A 448 21.07 -6.24 2.19
N GLN A 449 21.67 -5.36 2.99
CA GLN A 449 21.81 -5.61 4.43
C GLN A 449 20.51 -5.24 5.12
N GLY A 450 19.88 -6.21 5.77
CA GLY A 450 18.57 -6.05 6.41
C GLY A 450 18.43 -6.92 7.64
N GLU A 451 17.19 -7.29 7.96
CA GLU A 451 16.86 -8.08 9.14
C GLU A 451 15.95 -9.26 8.77
N ILE A 452 16.15 -10.40 9.45
CA ILE A 452 15.17 -11.48 9.54
C ILE A 452 14.66 -11.46 10.98
N ARG A 453 13.54 -10.78 11.20
CA ARG A 453 13.01 -10.45 12.54
C ARG A 453 12.65 -11.70 13.32
N SER A 454 12.04 -12.66 12.65
CA SER A 454 11.63 -13.94 13.22
C SER A 454 12.81 -14.78 13.72
N ALA A 455 13.99 -14.59 13.13
CA ALA A 455 15.25 -15.22 13.55
C ALA A 455 16.14 -14.30 14.40
N LYS A 456 15.70 -13.07 14.70
CA LYS A 456 16.47 -12.04 15.42
C LYS A 456 17.82 -11.72 14.77
N LEU A 457 17.95 -11.93 13.46
CA LEU A 457 19.15 -11.58 12.70
C LEU A 457 19.05 -10.13 12.23
N LYS A 458 20.11 -9.35 12.50
CA LYS A 458 20.23 -7.95 12.11
C LYS A 458 21.47 -7.76 11.25
N ASN A 459 21.41 -6.78 10.34
CA ASN A 459 22.51 -6.47 9.42
C ASN A 459 23.03 -7.73 8.72
N THR A 460 22.10 -8.52 8.18
CA THR A 460 22.37 -9.76 7.45
C THR A 460 21.97 -9.59 5.98
N PRO A 461 22.66 -10.27 5.04
CA PRO A 461 22.24 -10.30 3.64
C PRO A 461 20.81 -10.87 3.50
N VAL A 462 19.92 -10.09 2.89
CA VAL A 462 18.52 -10.44 2.65
C VAL A 462 18.08 -10.08 1.24
N ILE A 463 17.01 -10.72 0.79
CA ILE A 463 16.24 -10.38 -0.40
C ILE A 463 14.89 -9.88 0.08
N GLU A 464 14.61 -8.60 -0.16
CA GLU A 464 13.35 -7.96 0.23
C GLU A 464 12.45 -7.78 -0.98
N THR A 465 11.20 -8.26 -0.88
CA THR A 465 10.21 -8.16 -1.95
C THR A 465 9.93 -6.71 -2.36
N ARG A 466 10.00 -5.76 -1.41
CA ARG A 466 9.87 -4.31 -1.72
C ARG A 466 10.98 -3.81 -2.63
N ILE A 467 12.20 -4.30 -2.45
CA ILE A 467 13.34 -3.91 -3.29
C ILE A 467 13.19 -4.53 -4.67
N PHE A 468 12.79 -5.81 -4.75
CA PHE A 468 12.46 -6.45 -6.01
C PHE A 468 11.41 -5.67 -6.81
N VAL A 469 10.25 -5.40 -6.21
CA VAL A 469 9.15 -4.66 -6.85
C VAL A 469 9.62 -3.29 -7.32
N LYS A 470 10.29 -2.53 -6.45
CA LYS A 470 10.81 -1.19 -6.78
C LYS A 470 11.77 -1.22 -7.97
N ASN A 471 12.70 -2.16 -8.00
CA ASN A 471 13.71 -2.25 -9.06
C ASN A 471 13.09 -2.76 -10.36
N LEU A 472 12.22 -3.78 -10.32
CA LEU A 472 11.47 -4.25 -11.49
C LEU A 472 10.66 -3.11 -12.12
N GLU A 473 9.88 -2.37 -11.32
CA GLU A 473 9.12 -1.22 -11.81
C GLU A 473 10.03 -0.11 -12.37
N THR A 474 11.18 0.14 -11.74
CA THR A 474 12.15 1.13 -12.22
C THR A 474 12.67 0.76 -13.60
N LEU A 475 13.05 -0.50 -13.81
CA LEU A 475 13.53 -0.99 -15.10
C LEU A 475 12.42 -0.98 -16.15
N ALA A 476 11.21 -1.40 -15.80
CA ALA A 476 10.05 -1.36 -16.71
C ALA A 476 9.70 0.08 -17.11
N ASN A 477 9.73 1.02 -16.16
CA ASN A 477 9.56 2.45 -16.43
C ASN A 477 10.64 2.98 -17.37
N PHE A 478 11.90 2.58 -17.17
CA PHE A 478 13.00 2.99 -18.02
C PHE A 478 12.81 2.48 -19.46
N VAL A 479 12.42 1.22 -19.65
CA VAL A 479 12.11 0.66 -20.97
C VAL A 479 10.93 1.41 -21.63
N ALA A 480 9.81 1.58 -20.90
CA ALA A 480 8.64 2.29 -21.41
C ALA A 480 8.96 3.74 -21.81
N ALA A 481 9.82 4.42 -21.07
CA ALA A 481 10.23 5.80 -21.34
C ALA A 481 11.03 5.96 -22.64
N HIS A 482 11.60 4.88 -23.18
CA HIS A 482 12.32 4.85 -24.46
C HIS A 482 11.45 4.43 -25.65
N GLN A 483 10.28 3.85 -25.40
CA GLN A 483 9.30 3.59 -26.44
C GLN A 483 8.70 4.95 -26.84
N ARG A 484 8.94 5.40 -28.08
CA ARG A 484 8.25 6.58 -28.61
C ARG A 484 6.76 6.25 -28.74
N ASP A 485 5.90 7.19 -28.36
CA ASP A 485 4.44 7.11 -28.52
C ASP A 485 4.05 6.78 -29.98
#